data_AF-A0A524GB28-F1
#
_entry.id   AF-A0A524GB28-F1
#
_cell.length_a   1.000
_cell.length_b   1.000
_cell.length_c   1.000
_cell.angle_alpha   90.00
_cell.angle_beta   90.00
_cell.angle_gamma   90.00
#
_symmetry.space_group_name_H-M   'P 1'
#
loop_
_entity.id
_entity.type
_entity.pdbx_description
1 polymer ?
#
loop_
_entity_poly.entity_id
_entity_poly.type
_entity_poly.pdbx_seq_one_letter_code
_entity_poly.pdbx_strand_id
1 'polypeptide(L)'
;MKSMRNQTPFLLCLIAGLLFILFNYTNGADSIITIYFFIHSIAALAPIYIIIDIILLILWIIAWSGGFAIIIGGYLLTSKHVRLGKFIIGIAAGFGLISLILIILWVQIVYGWAGLLVLAWLAWHSAWAIAIILTIIARRLAK
;
A
#
# COMPACT_ATOMS: atom_id res chain seq x y z
N MET A 1 -20.56 14.77 23.51
CA MET A 1 -19.35 14.43 22.72
C MET A 1 -19.39 15.21 21.42
N LYS A 2 -18.40 16.09 21.17
CA LYS A 2 -18.27 16.81 19.90
C LYS A 2 -18.06 15.77 18.80
N SER A 3 -19.00 15.64 17.86
CA SER A 3 -18.84 14.79 16.68
C SER A 3 -17.56 15.22 15.97
N MET A 4 -16.52 14.37 15.98
CA MET A 4 -15.33 14.68 15.19
C MET A 4 -15.72 14.58 13.71
N ARG A 5 -15.23 15.51 12.90
CA ARG A 5 -15.42 15.40 11.45
C ARG A 5 -14.72 14.12 10.99
N ASN A 6 -15.37 13.34 10.12
CA ASN A 6 -14.78 12.14 9.51
C ASN A 6 -14.36 11.03 10.50
N GLN A 7 -15.15 10.78 11.56
CA GLN A 7 -14.91 9.67 12.51
C GLN A 7 -14.88 8.29 11.85
N THR A 8 -15.86 7.99 10.99
CA THR A 8 -15.98 6.71 10.31
C THR A 8 -14.78 6.39 9.44
N PRO A 9 -14.33 7.28 8.52
CA PRO A 9 -13.14 7.00 7.72
C PRO A 9 -11.84 6.97 8.56
N PHE A 10 -11.76 7.70 9.68
CA PHE A 10 -10.63 7.55 10.60
C PHE A 10 -10.59 6.16 11.23
N LEU A 11 -11.72 5.67 11.74
CA LEU A 11 -11.80 4.33 12.34
C LEU A 11 -11.44 3.24 11.32
N LEU A 12 -11.93 3.35 10.08
CA LEU A 12 -11.59 2.44 9.00
C LEU A 12 -10.08 2.45 8.68
N CYS A 13 -9.45 3.63 8.66
CA CYS A 13 -7.98 3.74 8.49
C CYS A 13 -7.23 3.15 9.69
N LEU A 14 -7.72 3.34 10.91
CA LEU A 14 -7.08 2.83 12.12
C LEU A 14 -7.11 1.29 12.13
N ILE A 15 -8.26 0.69 11.81
CA ILE A 15 -8.40 -0.77 11.69
C ILE A 15 -7.51 -1.28 10.55
N ALA A 16 -7.56 -0.65 9.37
CA ALA A 16 -6.72 -1.04 8.23
C ALA A 16 -5.23 -0.97 8.57
N GLY A 17 -4.77 0.13 9.16
CA GLY A 17 -3.37 0.32 9.54
C GLY A 17 -2.90 -0.68 10.59
N LEU A 18 -3.73 -1.01 11.58
CA LEU A 18 -3.44 -2.07 12.54
C LEU A 18 -3.33 -3.44 11.87
N LEU A 19 -4.22 -3.78 10.93
CA LEU A 19 -4.10 -5.02 10.16
C LEU A 19 -2.82 -5.06 9.32
N PHE A 20 -2.40 -3.94 8.73
CA PHE A 20 -1.11 -3.87 8.02
C PHE A 20 0.07 -4.15 8.96
N ILE A 21 0.07 -3.57 10.16
CA ILE A 21 1.16 -3.73 11.14
C ILE A 21 1.18 -5.14 11.72
N LEU A 22 0.03 -5.67 12.16
CA LEU A 22 -0.05 -6.98 12.81
C LEU A 22 0.31 -8.14 11.88
N PHE A 23 -0.01 -8.02 10.60
CA PHE A 23 0.32 -9.02 9.59
C PHE A 23 1.66 -8.75 8.88
N ASN A 24 2.42 -7.77 9.39
CA ASN A 24 3.74 -7.37 8.89
C ASN A 24 3.79 -7.26 7.36
N TYR A 25 2.74 -6.65 6.80
CA TYR A 25 2.59 -6.60 5.36
C TYR A 25 3.62 -5.62 4.76
N THR A 26 4.69 -6.19 4.22
CA THR A 26 5.84 -5.48 3.66
C THR A 26 5.96 -5.62 2.15
N ASN A 27 5.08 -6.38 1.48
CA ASN A 27 5.20 -6.67 0.03
C ASN A 27 5.21 -5.39 -0.84
N GLY A 28 4.62 -4.29 -0.36
CA GLY A 28 4.78 -2.94 -0.94
C GLY A 28 6.24 -2.54 -1.14
N ALA A 29 7.07 -2.78 -0.13
CA ALA A 29 8.50 -2.52 -0.11
C ALA A 29 9.28 -3.52 -0.96
N ASP A 30 8.92 -4.80 -0.94
CA ASP A 30 9.59 -5.85 -1.75
C ASP A 30 9.39 -5.65 -3.25
N SER A 31 8.23 -5.13 -3.64
CA SER A 31 7.94 -4.75 -5.02
C SER A 31 8.86 -3.64 -5.50
N ILE A 32 9.20 -2.68 -4.62
CA ILE A 32 10.12 -1.59 -4.93
C ILE A 32 11.55 -2.12 -5.07
N ILE A 33 11.96 -3.07 -4.23
CA ILE A 33 13.26 -3.76 -4.36
C ILE A 33 13.34 -4.51 -5.71
N THR A 34 12.25 -5.15 -6.13
CA THR A 34 12.19 -5.84 -7.42
C THR A 34 12.33 -4.86 -8.59
N ILE A 35 11.63 -3.72 -8.52
CA ILE A 35 11.75 -2.64 -9.51
C ILE A 35 13.18 -2.09 -9.54
N TYR A 36 13.82 -1.92 -8.38
CA TYR A 36 15.20 -1.48 -8.27
C TYR A 36 16.14 -2.43 -9.04
N PHE A 37 16.05 -3.74 -8.80
CA PHE A 37 16.88 -4.72 -9.52
C PHE A 37 16.59 -4.75 -11.02
N PHE A 38 15.32 -4.62 -11.41
CA PHE A 38 14.93 -4.56 -12.82
C PHE A 38 15.52 -3.34 -13.52
N ILE A 39 15.44 -2.15 -12.92
CA ILE A 39 16.00 -0.92 -13.51
C ILE A 39 17.53 -1.02 -13.63
N HIS A 40 18.21 -1.57 -12.63
CA HIS A 40 19.67 -1.77 -12.65
C HIS A 40 20.14 -2.84 -13.63
N SER A 41 19.24 -3.66 -14.17
CA SER A 41 19.56 -4.58 -15.25
C SER A 41 19.68 -3.88 -16.62
N ILE A 42 19.20 -2.64 -16.75
CA ILE A 42 19.15 -1.89 -18.01
C ILE A 42 20.29 -0.87 -18.06
N ALA A 43 21.40 -1.23 -18.70
CA ALA A 43 22.61 -0.40 -18.77
C ALA A 43 22.38 1.02 -19.36
N ALA A 44 21.38 1.19 -20.23
CA ALA A 44 21.04 2.50 -20.81
C ALA A 44 20.56 3.54 -19.79
N LEU A 45 20.09 3.09 -18.62
CA LEU A 45 19.61 3.96 -17.54
C LEU A 45 20.74 4.36 -16.56
N ALA A 46 21.97 3.86 -16.75
CA ALA A 46 23.10 4.09 -15.85
C ALA A 46 23.37 5.57 -15.52
N PRO A 47 23.27 6.53 -16.45
CA PRO A 47 23.51 7.94 -16.15
C PRO A 47 22.51 8.55 -15.16
N ILE A 48 21.33 7.94 -15.00
CA ILE A 48 20.23 8.46 -14.17
C ILE A 48 19.90 7.59 -12.95
N TYR A 49 20.65 6.52 -12.68
CA TYR A 49 20.41 5.64 -11.54
C TYR A 49 20.34 6.39 -10.21
N ILE A 50 21.22 7.37 -9.98
CA ILE A 50 21.24 8.09 -8.71
C ILE A 50 19.93 8.84 -8.40
N ILE A 51 19.25 9.37 -9.43
CA ILE A 51 17.96 10.04 -9.27
C ILE A 51 16.87 9.01 -9.00
N ILE A 52 16.91 7.88 -9.72
CA ILE A 52 15.96 6.79 -9.55
C ILE A 52 16.08 6.19 -8.14
N ASP A 53 17.30 5.98 -7.64
CA ASP A 53 17.57 5.42 -6.32
C ASP A 53 17.01 6.27 -5.20
N ILE A 54 17.19 7.59 -5.28
CA ILE A 54 16.62 8.53 -4.30
C ILE A 54 15.10 8.42 -4.28
N ILE A 55 14.46 8.36 -5.45
CA ILE A 55 13.01 8.23 -5.57
C ILE A 55 12.55 6.88 -5.00
N LEU A 56 13.19 5.77 -5.41
CA LEU A 56 12.85 4.43 -4.94
C LEU A 56 13.09 4.27 -3.44
N LEU A 57 14.14 4.87 -2.87
CA LEU A 57 14.40 4.87 -1.44
C LEU A 57 13.28 5.57 -0.66
N ILE A 58 12.86 6.75 -1.10
CA ILE A 58 11.74 7.48 -0.47
C ILE A 58 10.46 6.65 -0.54
N LEU A 59 10.16 6.06 -1.71
CA LEU A 59 8.99 5.22 -1.88
C LEU A 59 9.08 3.95 -1.04
N TRP A 60 10.27 3.35 -0.89
CA TRP A 60 10.50 2.17 -0.08
C TRP A 60 10.25 2.44 1.40
N ILE A 61 10.75 3.57 1.93
CA ILE A 61 10.50 4.00 3.31
C ILE A 61 9.00 4.21 3.53
N ILE A 62 8.28 4.82 2.56
CA ILE A 62 6.83 5.02 2.66
C ILE A 62 6.07 3.69 2.61
N ALA A 63 6.46 2.77 1.72
CA ALA A 63 5.81 1.47 1.59
C ALA A 63 6.07 0.58 2.81
N TRP A 64 7.29 0.61 3.35
CA TRP A 64 7.66 -0.08 4.59
C TRP A 64 6.90 0.47 5.79
N SER A 65 6.70 1.78 5.85
CA SER A 65 5.90 2.45 6.88
C SER A 65 4.38 2.46 6.57
N GLY A 66 3.92 1.70 5.57
CA GLY A 66 2.56 1.80 5.02
C GLY A 66 1.45 1.74 6.07
N GLY A 67 1.53 0.82 7.04
CA GLY A 67 0.55 0.74 8.14
C GLY A 67 0.49 2.00 9.01
N PHE A 68 1.65 2.58 9.34
CA PHE A 68 1.74 3.86 10.07
C PHE A 68 1.26 5.04 9.21
N ALA A 69 1.63 5.06 7.93
CA ALA A 69 1.20 6.09 6.98
C ALA A 69 -0.33 6.11 6.84
N ILE A 70 -0.99 4.94 6.86
CA ILE A 70 -2.45 4.82 6.86
C ILE A 70 -3.06 5.39 8.15
N ILE A 71 -2.49 5.10 9.32
CA ILE A 71 -2.98 5.61 10.60
C ILE A 71 -2.82 7.13 10.69
N ILE A 72 -1.64 7.65 10.36
CA ILE A 72 -1.33 9.09 10.35
C ILE A 72 -2.20 9.81 9.32
N GLY A 73 -2.30 9.25 8.12
CA GLY A 73 -3.17 9.77 7.06
C GLY A 73 -4.63 9.79 7.49
N GLY A 74 -5.10 8.75 8.18
CA GLY A 74 -6.42 8.67 8.78
C GLY A 74 -6.66 9.76 9.82
N TYR A 75 -5.70 9.98 10.72
CA TYR A 75 -5.79 11.04 11.73
C TYR A 75 -5.92 12.43 11.08
N LEU A 76 -5.18 12.67 9.99
CA LEU A 76 -5.28 13.91 9.21
C LEU A 76 -6.66 14.12 8.56
N LEU A 77 -7.43 13.04 8.31
CA LEU A 77 -8.82 13.15 7.82
C LEU A 77 -9.76 13.78 8.86
N THR A 78 -9.45 13.64 10.15
CA THR A 78 -10.22 14.28 11.24
C THR A 78 -9.86 15.76 11.43
N SER A 79 -8.73 16.18 10.85
CA SER A 79 -8.19 17.53 10.93
C SER A 79 -8.65 18.43 9.76
N LYS A 80 -8.18 19.68 9.74
CA LYS A 80 -8.39 20.60 8.62
C LYS A 80 -7.68 20.16 7.32
N HIS A 81 -6.72 19.25 7.41
CA HIS A 81 -5.83 18.81 6.32
C HIS A 81 -6.31 17.54 5.58
N VAL A 82 -7.60 17.43 5.28
CA VAL A 82 -8.21 16.24 4.65
C VAL A 82 -7.55 15.87 3.31
N ARG A 83 -7.17 16.86 2.49
CA ARG A 83 -6.49 16.63 1.21
C ARG A 83 -5.13 15.94 1.37
N LEU A 84 -4.37 16.36 2.36
CA LEU A 84 -3.03 15.80 2.64
C LEU A 84 -3.16 14.38 3.20
N GLY A 85 -4.12 14.13 4.10
CA GLY A 85 -4.44 12.78 4.58
C GLY A 85 -4.85 11.83 3.45
N LYS A 86 -5.70 12.27 2.52
CA LYS A 86 -6.09 11.49 1.33
C LYS A 86 -4.92 11.19 0.40
N PHE A 87 -3.91 12.05 0.34
CA PHE A 87 -2.72 11.85 -0.49
C PHE A 87 -1.82 10.76 0.12
N ILE A 88 -1.52 10.86 1.42
CA ILE A 88 -0.71 9.87 2.15
C ILE A 88 -1.36 8.48 2.08
N ILE A 89 -2.66 8.38 2.38
CA ILE A 89 -3.40 7.11 2.29
C ILE A 89 -3.37 6.57 0.85
N GLY A 90 -3.48 7.46 -0.14
CA GLY A 90 -3.44 7.08 -1.55
C GLY A 90 -2.10 6.46 -1.96
N ILE A 91 -0.98 7.02 -1.49
CA ILE A 91 0.35 6.45 -1.75
C ILE A 91 0.52 5.11 -1.04
N ALA A 92 0.19 5.04 0.25
CA ALA A 92 0.33 3.81 1.03
C ALA A 92 -0.52 2.66 0.48
N ALA A 93 -1.79 2.93 0.16
CA ALA A 93 -2.68 1.93 -0.45
C ALA A 93 -2.30 1.60 -1.89
N GLY A 94 -1.77 2.57 -2.65
CA GLY A 94 -1.32 2.39 -4.03
C GLY A 94 -0.20 1.37 -4.15
N PHE A 95 0.79 1.41 -3.26
CA PHE A 95 1.86 0.41 -3.22
C PHE A 95 1.34 -0.98 -2.87
N GLY A 96 0.44 -1.10 -1.89
CA GLY A 96 -0.21 -2.38 -1.59
C GLY A 96 -0.97 -2.96 -2.80
N LEU A 97 -1.67 -2.12 -3.56
CA LEU A 97 -2.38 -2.56 -4.77
C LEU A 97 -1.42 -3.02 -5.88
N ILE A 98 -0.33 -2.28 -6.12
CA ILE A 98 0.68 -2.64 -7.12
C ILE A 98 1.30 -3.99 -6.78
N SER A 99 1.66 -4.21 -5.51
CA SER A 99 2.19 -5.50 -5.04
C SER A 99 1.19 -6.64 -5.23
N LEU A 100 -0.10 -6.39 -5.01
CA LEU A 100 -1.16 -7.36 -5.29
C LEU A 100 -1.15 -7.78 -6.76
N ILE A 101 -1.08 -6.81 -7.67
CA ILE A 101 -1.06 -7.06 -9.11
C ILE A 101 0.20 -7.85 -9.51
N LEU A 102 1.37 -7.48 -8.99
CA LEU A 102 2.62 -8.17 -9.28
C LEU A 102 2.61 -9.62 -8.78
N ILE A 103 2.06 -9.88 -7.59
CA ILE A 103 1.90 -11.24 -7.07
C ILE A 103 0.95 -12.06 -7.95
N ILE A 104 -0.17 -11.49 -8.40
CA ILE A 104 -1.09 -12.16 -9.34
C ILE A 104 -0.36 -12.53 -10.62
N LEU A 105 0.38 -11.60 -11.23
CA LEU A 105 1.13 -11.86 -12.46
C LEU A 105 2.19 -12.93 -12.26
N TRP A 106 2.97 -12.84 -11.18
CA TRP A 106 4.02 -13.82 -10.89
C TRP A 106 3.44 -15.22 -10.65
N VAL A 107 2.38 -15.34 -9.85
CA VAL A 107 1.71 -16.61 -9.60
C VAL A 107 1.14 -17.19 -10.89
N GLN A 108 0.56 -16.37 -11.76
CA GLN A 108 0.04 -16.83 -13.05
C GLN A 108 1.17 -17.35 -13.97
N ILE A 109 2.33 -16.70 -13.98
CA ILE A 109 3.46 -17.13 -14.82
C ILE A 109 4.10 -18.41 -14.30
N VAL A 110 4.27 -18.53 -12.97
CA VAL A 110 5.02 -19.64 -12.35
C VAL A 110 4.15 -20.86 -12.08
N TYR A 111 2.91 -20.67 -11.63
CA TYR A 111 2.02 -21.74 -11.16
C TYR A 111 0.74 -21.87 -12.00
N GLY A 112 0.53 -21.00 -12.98
CA GLY A 112 -0.65 -21.01 -13.85
C GLY A 112 -1.97 -20.78 -13.11
N TRP A 113 -3.05 -21.18 -13.76
CA TRP A 113 -4.42 -20.97 -13.27
C TRP A 113 -4.72 -21.65 -11.92
N ALA A 114 -4.11 -22.79 -11.64
CA ALA A 114 -4.26 -23.48 -10.36
C ALA A 114 -3.65 -22.66 -9.20
N GLY A 115 -2.48 -22.06 -9.41
CA GLY A 115 -1.87 -21.14 -8.46
C GLY A 115 -2.73 -19.91 -8.20
N LEU A 116 -3.38 -19.36 -9.23
CA LEU A 116 -4.30 -18.23 -9.07
C LEU A 116 -5.52 -18.57 -8.21
N LEU A 117 -6.08 -19.76 -8.32
CA LEU A 117 -7.22 -20.18 -7.48
C LEU A 117 -6.82 -20.26 -6.01
N VAL A 118 -5.63 -20.80 -5.72
CA VAL A 118 -5.08 -20.86 -4.37
C VAL A 118 -4.78 -19.45 -3.84
N LEU A 119 -4.19 -18.58 -4.67
CA LEU A 119 -3.94 -17.19 -4.31
C LEU A 119 -5.24 -16.44 -4.03
N ALA A 120 -6.28 -16.63 -4.85
CA ALA A 120 -7.60 -16.02 -4.63
C ALA A 120 -8.23 -16.50 -3.32
N TRP A 121 -8.14 -17.80 -3.02
CA TRP A 121 -8.58 -18.37 -1.76
C TRP A 121 -7.83 -17.78 -0.55
N LEU A 122 -6.50 -17.68 -0.64
CA LEU A 122 -5.66 -17.08 0.40
C LEU A 122 -5.97 -15.59 0.57
N ALA A 123 -6.12 -14.85 -0.54
CA ALA A 123 -6.44 -13.43 -0.53
C ALA A 123 -7.78 -13.16 0.16
N TRP A 124 -8.80 -13.98 -0.14
CA TRP A 124 -10.13 -13.89 0.48
C TRP A 124 -10.11 -14.07 2.00
N HIS A 125 -9.19 -14.90 2.50
CA HIS A 125 -9.01 -15.16 3.93
C HIS A 125 -7.88 -14.34 4.56
N SER A 126 -7.25 -13.45 3.80
CA SER A 126 -6.13 -12.64 4.29
C SER A 126 -6.61 -11.31 4.86
N ALA A 127 -6.13 -11.00 6.06
CA ALA A 127 -6.38 -9.72 6.72
C ALA A 127 -5.86 -8.52 5.91
N TRP A 128 -4.84 -8.73 5.08
CA TRP A 128 -4.26 -7.69 4.24
C TRP A 128 -5.19 -7.22 3.11
N ALA A 129 -5.86 -8.14 2.40
CA ALA A 129 -6.79 -7.76 1.34
C ALA A 129 -7.96 -6.93 1.90
N ILE A 130 -8.45 -7.32 3.08
CA ILE A 130 -9.46 -6.58 3.84
C ILE A 130 -8.93 -5.18 4.19
N ALA A 131 -7.68 -5.08 4.66
CA ALA A 131 -7.07 -3.82 5.02
C ALA A 131 -7.00 -2.85 3.83
N ILE A 132 -6.57 -3.31 2.63
CA ILE A 132 -6.56 -2.48 1.41
C ILE A 132 -7.96 -1.93 1.10
N ILE A 133 -8.97 -2.79 1.10
CA ILE A 133 -10.35 -2.41 0.80
C ILE A 133 -10.85 -1.34 1.77
N LEU A 134 -10.60 -1.55 3.08
CA LEU A 134 -10.97 -0.59 4.13
C LEU A 134 -10.31 0.78 3.90
N THR A 135 -9.03 0.84 3.53
CA THR A 135 -8.36 2.11 3.20
C THR A 135 -8.97 2.83 2.00
N ILE A 136 -9.34 2.09 0.94
CA ILE A 136 -9.95 2.68 -0.26
C ILE A 136 -11.33 3.27 0.09
N ILE A 137 -12.14 2.52 0.85
CA ILE A 137 -13.46 2.97 1.31
C ILE A 137 -13.30 4.20 2.20
N ALA A 138 -12.38 4.18 3.17
CA ALA A 138 -12.12 5.31 4.06
C ALA A 138 -11.75 6.59 3.30
N ARG A 139 -10.90 6.48 2.27
CA ARG A 139 -10.51 7.60 1.42
C ARG A 139 -11.70 8.19 0.64
N ARG A 140 -12.61 7.34 0.15
CA ARG A 140 -13.83 7.78 -0.57
C ARG A 140 -14.86 8.43 0.34
N LEU A 141 -15.00 7.95 1.57
CA LEU A 141 -15.96 8.46 2.55
C LEU A 141 -15.54 9.79 3.18
N ALA A 142 -14.23 10.06 3.28
CA ALA A 142 -13.75 11.31 3.84
C ALA A 142 -14.15 12.52 2.98
N LYS A 143 -14.77 13.54 3.57
CA LYS A 143 -15.12 14.81 2.92
C LYS A 143 -14.38 15.98 3.57
#